data_AF-A0A257CFD8-F1
#
_entry.id   AF-A0A257CFD8-F1
#
_cell.length_a   1.000
_cell.length_b   1.000
_cell.length_c   1.000
_cell.angle_alpha   90.00
_cell.angle_beta   90.00
_cell.angle_gamma   90.00
#
_symmetry.space_group_name_H-M   'P 1'
#
loop_
_entity.id
_entity.type
_entity.pdbx_description
1 polymer ?
#
loop_
_entity_poly.entity_id
_entity_poly.type
_entity_poly.pdbx_seq_one_letter_code
_entity_poly.pdbx_strand_id
1 'polypeptide(L)'
;MKIGSPDVSSLATTLNADRKAQTADKKAGASEASENGTKVALSATASMLTSASGEGSFDAAKVERIAAAIRNGEFKINPEKIADKLISNADELLQRRR
;
A
#
# COMPACT_ATOMS: atom_id res chain seq x y z
N MET A 1 -17.31 30.80 -14.19
CA MET A 1 -18.08 29.57 -14.45
C MET A 1 -18.71 29.11 -13.14
N LYS A 2 -20.00 28.73 -13.16
CA LYS A 2 -20.82 28.36 -12.00
C LYS A 2 -20.33 27.04 -11.40
N ILE A 3 -20.07 27.00 -10.09
CA ILE A 3 -19.85 25.77 -9.32
C ILE A 3 -21.24 25.28 -8.90
N GLY A 4 -21.68 24.17 -9.48
CA GLY A 4 -22.88 23.46 -9.07
C GLY A 4 -22.55 22.47 -7.95
N SER A 5 -23.43 22.39 -6.94
CA SER A 5 -23.38 21.43 -5.84
C SER A 5 -23.48 19.98 -6.34
N PRO A 6 -22.68 19.02 -5.84
CA PRO A 6 -22.99 17.61 -6.00
C PRO A 6 -24.06 17.19 -4.98
N ASP A 7 -25.18 16.73 -5.50
CA ASP A 7 -26.31 16.13 -4.79
C ASP A 7 -25.84 14.86 -4.05
N VAL A 8 -25.90 14.87 -2.71
CA VAL A 8 -25.65 13.69 -1.87
C VAL A 8 -26.92 12.86 -1.78
N SER A 9 -27.31 12.25 -2.90
CA SER A 9 -28.46 11.35 -2.95
C SER A 9 -28.18 10.19 -3.90
N SER A 10 -27.69 9.08 -3.36
CA SER A 10 -28.00 7.70 -3.79
C SER A 10 -26.97 6.66 -3.32
N LEU A 11 -26.80 6.45 -2.01
CA LEU A 11 -26.22 5.18 -1.52
C LEU A 11 -26.91 4.69 -0.23
N ALA A 12 -28.24 4.78 -0.21
CA ALA A 12 -29.06 4.00 0.72
C ALA A 12 -29.87 2.97 -0.09
N THR A 13 -29.82 1.70 0.35
CA THR A 13 -30.59 0.53 -0.13
C THR A 13 -30.01 -0.08 -1.42
N THR A 14 -29.67 -1.37 -1.54
CA THR A 14 -30.40 -2.55 -1.04
C THR A 14 -29.51 -3.79 -1.10
N LEU A 15 -29.51 -4.56 -0.02
CA LEU A 15 -29.12 -5.96 0.05
C LEU A 15 -29.97 -6.78 -0.93
N ASN A 16 -29.38 -7.66 -1.74
CA ASN A 16 -29.86 -9.05 -1.90
C ASN A 16 -29.10 -9.81 -2.99
N ALA A 17 -28.75 -11.04 -2.61
CA ALA A 17 -28.23 -12.10 -3.45
C ALA A 17 -29.25 -12.61 -4.48
N ASP A 18 -28.71 -13.35 -5.46
CA ASP A 18 -29.37 -14.26 -6.40
C ASP A 18 -30.22 -13.66 -7.53
N ARG A 19 -29.65 -13.65 -8.74
CA ARG A 19 -30.15 -14.51 -9.85
C ARG A 19 -29.22 -14.55 -11.06
N LYS A 20 -29.18 -15.76 -11.60
CA LYS A 20 -28.37 -16.36 -12.67
C LYS A 20 -28.75 -15.88 -14.09
N ALA A 21 -27.76 -15.99 -14.98
CA ALA A 21 -27.82 -16.31 -16.43
C ALA A 21 -27.65 -15.19 -17.48
N GLN A 22 -26.71 -15.51 -18.40
CA GLN A 22 -26.64 -15.18 -19.84
C GLN A 22 -26.17 -13.77 -20.23
N THR A 23 -25.30 -13.52 -21.21
CA THR A 23 -24.47 -14.32 -22.16
C THR A 23 -23.59 -13.32 -22.93
N ALA A 24 -22.48 -13.81 -23.48
CA ALA A 24 -21.82 -13.38 -24.72
C ALA A 24 -20.93 -12.13 -24.73
N ASP A 25 -19.62 -12.43 -24.87
CA ASP A 25 -18.72 -11.91 -25.91
C ASP A 25 -18.56 -10.40 -26.12
N LYS A 26 -17.38 -9.86 -25.76
CA LYS A 26 -16.35 -9.47 -26.74
C LYS A 26 -15.09 -8.92 -26.07
N LYS A 27 -14.00 -9.64 -26.32
CA LYS A 27 -12.60 -9.21 -26.46
C LYS A 27 -12.40 -7.71 -26.69
N ALA A 28 -11.67 -7.03 -25.80
CA ALA A 28 -10.69 -6.00 -26.16
C ALA A 28 -9.87 -5.56 -24.93
N GLY A 29 -8.56 -5.48 -25.12
CA GLY A 29 -7.72 -4.51 -24.41
C GLY A 29 -7.07 -5.02 -23.13
N ALA A 30 -5.88 -5.60 -23.27
CA ALA A 30 -4.81 -5.18 -22.37
C ALA A 30 -4.65 -3.67 -22.56
N SER A 31 -5.16 -2.88 -21.62
CA SER A 31 -4.81 -1.49 -21.46
C SER A 31 -4.38 -1.36 -20.02
N GLU A 32 -3.05 -1.41 -19.86
CA GLU A 32 -2.26 -0.71 -18.87
C GLU A 32 -2.99 -0.40 -17.56
N ALA A 33 -2.55 -1.10 -16.51
CA ALA A 33 -2.83 -0.74 -15.14
C ALA A 33 -2.74 0.79 -15.00
N SER A 34 -3.88 1.37 -14.67
CA SER A 34 -4.06 2.78 -14.40
C SER A 34 -3.01 3.23 -13.39
N GLU A 35 -1.92 3.83 -13.87
CA GLU A 35 -0.96 4.57 -13.06
C GLU A 35 -1.64 5.86 -12.56
N ASN A 36 -2.71 5.71 -11.77
CA ASN A 36 -3.45 6.81 -11.13
C ASN A 36 -2.73 7.23 -9.85
N GLY A 37 -1.42 7.40 -9.94
CA GLY A 37 -0.58 7.95 -8.89
C GLY A 37 -0.01 9.29 -9.33
N THR A 38 -0.02 10.27 -8.44
CA THR A 38 0.75 11.50 -8.61
C THR A 38 2.24 11.15 -8.74
N LYS A 39 2.83 11.35 -9.93
CA LYS A 39 4.27 11.16 -10.13
C LYS A 39 5.05 12.29 -9.46
N VAL A 40 5.83 11.96 -8.43
CA VAL A 40 6.72 12.89 -7.73
C VAL A 40 8.13 12.73 -8.28
N ALA A 41 8.75 13.83 -8.73
CA ALA A 41 10.15 13.81 -9.18
C ALA A 41 11.09 13.88 -7.96
N LEU A 42 11.91 12.84 -7.76
CA LEU A 42 13.00 12.86 -6.77
C LEU A 42 14.22 13.59 -7.33
N SER A 43 15.05 14.16 -6.45
CA SER A 43 16.32 14.76 -6.86
C SER A 43 17.28 13.72 -7.43
N ALA A 44 18.15 14.13 -8.37
CA ALA A 44 19.14 13.23 -8.98
C ALA A 44 20.02 12.52 -7.93
N THR A 45 20.41 13.24 -6.87
CA THR A 45 21.18 12.68 -5.74
C THR A 45 20.40 11.62 -4.97
N ALA A 46 19.11 11.84 -4.71
CA ALA A 46 18.26 10.85 -4.03
C ALA A 46 18.06 9.60 -4.90
N SER A 47 17.88 9.78 -6.21
CA SER A 47 17.78 8.69 -7.19
C SER A 47 19.08 7.88 -7.31
N MET A 48 20.24 8.53 -7.19
CA MET A 48 21.54 7.86 -7.12
C MET A 48 21.76 7.14 -5.79
N LEU A 49 21.30 7.69 -4.66
CA LEU A 49 21.42 7.03 -3.36
C LEU A 49 20.52 5.78 -3.25
N THR A 50 19.29 5.84 -3.75
CA THR A 50 18.40 4.66 -3.77
C THR A 50 18.94 3.55 -4.67
N SER A 51 19.52 3.90 -5.83
CA SER A 51 20.16 2.92 -6.70
C SER A 51 21.48 2.38 -6.14
N ALA A 52 22.25 3.20 -5.41
CA ALA A 52 23.46 2.78 -4.69
C ALA A 52 23.15 1.91 -3.45
N SER A 53 21.98 2.09 -2.84
CA SER A 53 21.50 1.25 -1.73
C SER A 53 21.07 -0.15 -2.19
N GLY A 54 20.99 -0.36 -3.51
CA GLY A 54 20.72 -1.65 -4.14
C GLY A 54 19.33 -2.18 -3.86
N GLU A 55 18.88 -3.06 -4.74
CA GLU A 55 17.74 -3.95 -4.58
C GLU A 55 17.95 -4.98 -3.43
N GLY A 56 18.66 -4.62 -2.36
CA GLY A 56 19.10 -5.50 -1.28
C GLY A 56 18.31 -5.37 0.03
N SER A 57 17.26 -4.56 0.08
CA SER A 57 16.46 -4.37 1.31
C SER A 57 15.29 -5.35 1.43
N PHE A 58 14.95 -6.09 0.36
CA PHE A 58 13.83 -7.01 0.33
C PHE A 58 14.30 -8.47 0.40
N ASP A 59 14.12 -9.10 1.56
CA ASP A 59 14.38 -10.52 1.75
C ASP A 59 13.06 -11.32 1.67
N ALA A 60 12.77 -11.86 0.49
CA ALA A 60 11.57 -12.66 0.24
C ALA A 60 11.49 -13.89 1.15
N ALA A 61 12.62 -14.55 1.42
CA ALA A 61 12.67 -15.74 2.25
C ALA A 61 12.39 -15.42 3.74
N LYS A 62 12.81 -14.26 4.22
CA LYS A 62 12.42 -13.76 5.55
C LYS A 62 10.94 -13.44 5.62
N VAL A 63 10.37 -12.80 4.59
CA VAL A 63 8.93 -12.49 4.55
C VAL A 63 8.11 -13.77 4.63
N GLU A 64 8.45 -14.78 3.83
CA GLU A 64 7.75 -16.07 3.84
C GLU A 64 7.81 -16.75 5.21
N ARG A 65 8.99 -16.81 5.84
CA ARG A 65 9.16 -17.39 7.18
C ARG A 65 8.31 -16.68 8.24
N ILE A 66 8.32 -15.35 8.23
CA ILE A 66 7.53 -14.56 9.19
C ILE A 66 6.03 -14.75 8.93
N ALA A 67 5.60 -14.73 7.67
CA ALA A 67 4.20 -14.95 7.31
C ALA A 67 3.72 -16.34 7.76
N ALA A 68 4.54 -17.38 7.59
CA ALA A 68 4.24 -18.71 8.10
C ALA A 68 4.11 -18.74 9.63
N ALA A 69 5.05 -18.14 10.37
CA ALA A 69 5.01 -18.07 11.82
C ALA A 69 3.76 -17.32 12.34
N ILE A 70 3.30 -16.29 11.62
CA ILE A 70 2.05 -15.58 11.94
C ILE A 70 0.84 -16.48 11.69
N ARG A 71 0.74 -17.15 10.53
CA ARG A 71 -0.37 -18.07 10.22
C ARG A 71 -0.47 -19.21 11.22
N ASN A 72 0.68 -19.73 11.67
CA ASN A 72 0.75 -20.84 12.61
C ASN A 72 0.57 -20.41 14.08
N GLY A 73 0.47 -19.11 14.37
CA GLY A 73 0.34 -18.59 15.74
C GLY A 73 1.62 -18.65 16.59
N GLU A 74 2.76 -18.95 15.96
CA GLU A 74 4.08 -19.05 16.61
C GLU A 74 4.74 -17.69 16.79
N PHE A 75 4.34 -16.69 15.99
CA PHE A 75 4.86 -15.34 16.14
C PHE A 75 4.36 -14.70 17.44
N LYS A 76 5.30 -14.38 18.35
CA LYS A 76 5.01 -13.70 19.61
C LYS A 76 5.37 -12.22 19.55
N ILE A 77 4.42 -11.37 19.93
CA ILE A 77 4.63 -9.94 20.03
C ILE A 77 5.52 -9.64 21.25
N ASN A 78 6.58 -8.88 21.03
CA ASN A 78 7.39 -8.32 22.11
C ASN A 78 7.10 -6.80 22.20
N PRO A 79 6.42 -6.32 23.25
CA PRO A 79 6.06 -4.92 23.38
C PRO A 79 7.25 -3.99 23.61
N GLU A 80 8.29 -4.45 24.31
CA GLU A 80 9.51 -3.67 24.56
C GLU A 80 10.23 -3.36 23.24
N LYS A 81 10.37 -4.37 22.37
CA LYS A 81 10.96 -4.16 21.04
C LYS A 81 10.17 -3.17 20.17
N ILE A 82 8.85 -3.13 20.32
CA ILE A 82 8.02 -2.16 19.62
C ILE A 82 8.32 -0.76 20.15
N ALA A 83 8.32 -0.59 21.47
CA ALA A 83 8.61 0.69 22.12
C ALA A 83 9.99 1.23 21.70
N ASP A 84 11.03 0.40 21.75
CA ASP A 84 12.39 0.78 21.36
C ASP A 84 12.44 1.27 19.91
N LYS A 85 11.75 0.58 18.99
CA LYS A 85 11.70 0.97 17.57
C LYS A 85 10.90 2.23 17.32
N LEU A 86 9.82 2.47 18.07
CA LEU A 86 9.06 3.71 18.01
C LEU A 86 9.89 4.91 18.50
N ILE A 87 10.61 4.75 19.62
CA ILE A 87 11.48 5.79 20.16
C ILE A 87 12.64 6.08 19.20
N SER A 88 13.30 5.04 18.69
CA SER A 88 14.38 5.19 17.70
C SER A 88 13.90 5.95 16.46
N ASN A 89 12.72 5.61 15.94
CA ASN A 89 12.16 6.32 14.79
C ASN A 89 11.85 7.79 15.12
N ALA A 90 11.27 8.06 16.29
CA ALA A 90 11.01 9.42 16.73
C ALA A 90 12.30 10.25 16.86
N ASP A 91 13.38 9.66 17.39
CA ASP A 91 14.67 10.34 17.51
C ASP A 91 15.27 10.65 16.14
N GLU A 92 15.25 9.71 15.18
CA GLU A 92 15.68 9.95 13.80
C GLU A 92 14.94 11.14 13.14
N LEU A 93 13.63 11.24 13.36
CA LEU A 93 12.82 12.36 12.86
C LEU A 93 13.21 13.70 13.49
N LEU A 94 13.52 13.70 14.79
CA LEU A 94 13.93 14.89 15.52
C LEU A 94 15.36 15.33 15.16
N GLN A 95 16.30 14.39 15.02
CA GLN A 95 17.67 14.66 14.60
C GLN A 95 17.72 15.30 13.22
N ARG A 96 16.90 14.85 12.27
CA ARG A 96 16.79 15.46 10.93
C ARG A 96 16.26 16.90 10.95
N ARG A 97 15.54 17.30 12.01
CA ARG A 97 14.98 18.66 12.15
C ARG A 97 15.96 19.64 12.81
N ARG A 98 16.95 19.12 13.55
CA ARG A 98 18.02 19.94 14.13
C ARG A 98 19.04 20.28 13.06
#